data_AF-A0A453D058-F1
#
_entry.id   AF-A0A453D058-F1
#
_cell.length_a   1.000
_cell.length_b   1.000
_cell.length_c   1.000
_cell.angle_alpha   90.00
_cell.angle_beta   90.00
_cell.angle_gamma   90.00
#
_symmetry.space_group_name_H-M   'P 1'
#
loop_
_entity.id
_entity.type
_entity.pdbx_description
1 polymer ?
#
loop_
_entity_poly.entity_id
_entity_poly.type
_entity_poly.pdbx_seq_one_letter_code
_entity_poly.pdbx_strand_id
1 'polypeptide(L)'
;ERPPLACATLARRAAASSTGSGAATTARRHLAGAAEAAEAELKKTALYDFHVAHGGKMVPFAGWSMPIQYKDTIMDSTLNCRANGSLFDVSHMCGLSLQGRQAIPFLESLVVADVAALKDGTGSLTVFTNDKGGAIDDSVVTKVNDHHVYLVVNAGCRDKDLAHIGAHMEAFQKKGGDVKWHVHDERSLLALQGPLAAPTLQLLTKEDLSKMYFSDFKMIDINGSACFLTRTG
;
A
#
# COMPACT_ATOMS: atom_id res chain seq x y z
N GLU A 1 -32.22 -25.70 -20.22
CA GLU A 1 -33.07 -24.54 -20.54
C GLU A 1 -34.47 -24.79 -19.98
N ARG A 2 -34.95 -23.96 -19.05
CA ARG A 2 -36.34 -23.97 -18.57
C ARG A 2 -36.97 -22.64 -18.99
N PRO A 3 -38.16 -22.63 -19.61
CA PRO A 3 -38.81 -21.41 -20.03
C PRO A 3 -39.56 -20.73 -18.87
N PRO A 4 -39.87 -19.42 -18.99
CA PRO A 4 -40.41 -18.61 -17.90
C PRO A 4 -41.95 -18.66 -17.88
N LEU A 5 -42.53 -18.58 -16.69
CA LEU A 5 -43.96 -18.32 -16.49
C LEU A 5 -44.19 -16.83 -16.29
N ALA A 6 -44.99 -16.27 -17.18
CA ALA A 6 -45.44 -14.89 -17.19
C ALA A 6 -46.64 -14.65 -16.26
N CYS A 7 -46.61 -13.48 -15.61
CA CYS A 7 -47.68 -12.46 -15.56
C CYS A 7 -49.15 -12.87 -15.33
N ALA A 8 -49.78 -12.36 -14.26
CA ALA A 8 -51.02 -11.56 -14.32
C ALA A 8 -51.54 -11.13 -12.93
N THR A 9 -51.54 -9.81 -12.69
CA THR A 9 -52.65 -8.96 -12.20
C THR A 9 -53.77 -9.56 -11.34
N LEU A 10 -54.08 -8.98 -10.16
CA LEU A 10 -55.08 -7.90 -10.00
C LEU A 10 -55.30 -7.47 -8.53
N ALA A 11 -55.38 -6.15 -8.40
CA ALA A 11 -55.87 -5.25 -7.34
C ALA A 11 -56.70 -5.77 -6.15
N ARG A 12 -56.45 -5.15 -4.99
CA ARG A 12 -57.52 -4.50 -4.21
C ARG A 12 -56.98 -3.32 -3.39
N ARG A 13 -57.61 -2.15 -3.59
CA ARG A 13 -57.47 -0.93 -2.78
C ARG A 13 -58.11 -1.14 -1.41
N ALA A 14 -57.50 -0.58 -0.37
CA ALA A 14 -58.20 -0.06 0.79
C ALA A 14 -57.55 1.27 1.18
N ALA A 15 -58.37 2.33 1.16
CA ALA A 15 -58.03 3.63 1.69
C ALA A 15 -58.60 3.73 3.10
N ALA A 16 -57.82 4.26 4.04
CA ALA A 16 -58.32 4.91 5.24
C ALA A 16 -57.33 6.01 5.66
N SER A 17 -57.88 7.16 5.97
CA SER A 17 -57.24 8.46 6.14
C SER A 17 -57.16 8.90 7.60
N SER A 18 -56.17 9.75 7.88
CA SER A 18 -56.13 10.80 8.92
C SER A 18 -55.82 10.30 10.35
N THR A 19 -55.02 10.92 11.23
CA THR A 19 -54.51 12.30 11.43
C THR A 19 -53.36 12.25 12.46
N GLY A 20 -52.44 13.24 12.46
CA GLY A 20 -51.54 13.55 13.59
C GLY A 20 -50.10 13.84 13.17
N SER A 21 -49.74 15.09 12.85
CA SER A 21 -49.22 16.14 13.76
C SER A 21 -47.69 16.12 13.85
N GLY A 22 -47.08 17.26 13.56
CA GLY A 22 -45.67 17.41 13.21
C GLY A 22 -44.66 17.22 14.34
N ALA A 23 -43.46 16.77 13.94
CA ALA A 23 -42.16 17.28 14.39
C ALA A 23 -41.04 16.46 13.70
N ALA A 24 -40.56 16.91 12.54
CA ALA A 24 -39.41 16.29 11.88
C ALA A 24 -38.54 17.37 11.23
N THR A 25 -37.78 18.12 12.03
CA THR A 25 -36.81 19.09 11.49
C THR A 25 -35.54 19.24 12.32
N THR A 26 -35.08 18.19 13.00
CA THR A 26 -33.84 18.27 13.81
C THR A 26 -32.96 17.03 13.78
N ALA A 27 -32.94 16.29 12.66
CA ALA A 27 -32.08 15.09 12.51
C ALA A 27 -31.12 15.17 11.29
N ARG A 28 -30.74 16.38 10.86
CA ARG A 28 -29.78 16.56 9.74
C ARG A 28 -28.44 17.20 10.12
N ARG A 29 -28.22 17.56 11.40
CA ARG A 29 -26.95 18.21 11.84
C ARG A 29 -25.92 17.27 12.48
N HIS A 30 -26.27 16.03 12.82
CA HIS A 30 -25.33 15.12 13.50
C HIS A 30 -24.56 14.16 12.58
N LEU A 31 -24.98 13.99 11.32
CA LEU A 31 -24.27 13.13 10.36
C LEU A 31 -23.14 13.85 9.61
N ALA A 32 -23.16 15.19 9.53
CA ALA A 32 -22.07 15.96 8.93
C ALA A 32 -20.82 15.99 9.83
N GLY A 33 -21.01 16.16 11.15
CA GLY A 33 -19.89 16.25 12.09
C GLY A 33 -19.14 14.94 12.33
N ALA A 34 -19.75 13.77 12.09
CA ALA A 34 -19.08 12.47 12.23
C ALA A 34 -18.19 12.12 11.03
N ALA A 35 -18.57 12.54 9.82
CA ALA A 35 -17.74 12.41 8.62
C ALA A 35 -16.56 13.39 8.65
N GLU A 36 -16.78 14.59 9.16
CA GLU A 36 -15.77 15.64 9.30
C GLU A 36 -14.81 15.35 10.48
N ALA A 37 -15.29 14.74 11.57
CA ALA A 37 -14.43 14.24 12.65
C ALA A 37 -13.57 13.03 12.24
N ALA A 38 -14.03 12.21 11.30
CA ALA A 38 -13.24 11.08 10.76
C ALA A 38 -12.06 11.55 9.88
N GLU A 39 -12.15 12.75 9.30
CA GLU A 39 -11.06 13.33 8.51
C GLU A 39 -9.93 13.91 9.39
N ALA A 40 -10.23 14.23 10.64
CA ALA A 40 -9.27 14.79 11.60
C ALA A 40 -8.29 13.77 12.20
N GLU A 41 -8.51 12.45 12.04
CA GLU A 41 -7.64 11.38 12.58
C GLU A 41 -6.78 10.66 11.53
N LEU A 42 -7.02 10.87 10.23
CA LEU A 42 -6.29 10.14 9.20
C LEU A 42 -4.86 10.66 9.04
N LYS A 43 -3.90 9.72 8.95
CA LYS A 43 -2.51 10.03 8.57
C LYS A 43 -2.46 10.59 7.16
N LYS A 44 -1.50 11.48 6.89
CA LYS A 44 -1.33 12.15 5.59
C LYS A 44 0.05 11.82 5.03
N THR A 45 0.12 11.49 3.74
CA THR A 45 1.41 11.31 3.04
C THR A 45 2.07 12.67 2.81
N ALA A 46 3.37 12.67 2.49
CA ALA A 46 4.08 13.89 2.11
C ALA A 46 3.49 14.56 0.86
N LEU A 47 2.74 13.82 0.03
CA LEU A 47 2.07 14.32 -1.18
C LEU A 47 0.60 14.68 -0.96
N TYR A 48 0.10 14.67 0.29
CA TYR A 48 -1.30 14.98 0.59
C TYR A 48 -1.75 16.34 0.00
N ASP A 49 -1.00 17.42 0.28
CA ASP A 49 -1.35 18.75 -0.22
C ASP A 49 -1.30 18.82 -1.75
N PHE A 50 -0.36 18.08 -2.37
CA PHE A 50 -0.30 17.94 -3.82
C PHE A 50 -1.57 17.28 -4.36
N HIS A 51 -2.03 16.19 -3.73
CA HIS A 51 -3.26 15.50 -4.14
C HIS A 51 -4.48 16.42 -4.06
N VAL A 52 -4.65 17.13 -2.95
CA VAL A 52 -5.76 18.08 -2.75
C VAL A 52 -5.72 19.19 -3.80
N ALA A 53 -4.55 19.81 -4.02
CA ALA A 53 -4.39 20.89 -4.99
C ALA A 53 -4.71 20.47 -6.44
N HIS A 54 -4.55 19.17 -6.77
CA HIS A 54 -4.82 18.64 -8.11
C HIS A 54 -6.20 17.98 -8.23
N GLY A 55 -7.09 18.19 -7.26
CA GLY A 55 -8.47 17.69 -7.28
C GLY A 55 -8.59 16.20 -6.97
N GLY A 56 -7.65 15.66 -6.20
CA GLY A 56 -7.72 14.31 -5.66
C GLY A 56 -8.94 14.17 -4.74
N LYS A 57 -9.77 13.16 -5.00
CA LYS A 57 -10.84 12.76 -4.10
C LYS A 57 -10.23 11.94 -2.96
N MET A 58 -10.08 12.57 -1.81
CA MET A 58 -9.45 11.96 -0.64
C MET A 58 -10.43 11.03 0.07
N VAL A 59 -9.97 9.83 0.44
CA VAL A 59 -10.76 8.82 1.17
C VAL A 59 -9.91 8.15 2.25
N PRO A 60 -10.54 7.63 3.33
CA PRO A 60 -9.86 6.78 4.28
C PRO A 60 -9.43 5.45 3.64
N PHE A 61 -8.14 5.13 3.73
CA PHE A 61 -7.58 3.84 3.33
C PHE A 61 -6.49 3.43 4.32
N ALA A 62 -6.69 2.32 5.04
CA ALA A 62 -5.72 1.79 6.01
C ALA A 62 -5.23 2.81 7.06
N GLY A 63 -6.10 3.73 7.52
CA GLY A 63 -5.75 4.79 8.47
C GLY A 63 -5.06 6.02 7.85
N TRP A 64 -4.95 6.08 6.52
CA TRP A 64 -4.42 7.21 5.76
C TRP A 64 -5.50 7.90 4.94
N SER A 65 -5.32 9.19 4.69
CA SER A 65 -6.12 9.96 3.74
C SER A 65 -5.45 9.91 2.36
N MET A 66 -5.98 9.07 1.47
CA MET A 66 -5.39 8.75 0.17
C MET A 66 -6.29 9.20 -1.00
N PRO A 67 -5.73 9.62 -2.15
CA PRO A 67 -6.53 9.95 -3.32
C PRO A 67 -7.03 8.67 -4.01
N ILE A 68 -8.35 8.46 -4.06
CA ILE A 68 -8.93 7.32 -4.82
C ILE A 68 -9.00 7.57 -6.32
N GLN A 69 -9.16 8.83 -6.71
CA GLN A 69 -9.18 9.29 -8.11
C GLN A 69 -8.93 10.80 -8.17
N TYR A 70 -8.64 11.31 -9.35
CA TYR A 70 -8.56 12.74 -9.63
C TYR A 70 -9.80 13.18 -10.44
N LYS A 71 -9.63 14.10 -11.39
CA LYS A 71 -10.70 14.56 -12.31
C LYS A 71 -11.22 13.43 -13.19
N ASP A 72 -10.32 12.53 -13.61
CA ASP A 72 -10.66 11.40 -14.46
C ASP A 72 -11.31 10.26 -13.66
N THR A 73 -11.98 9.35 -14.35
CA THR A 73 -12.52 8.15 -13.69
C THR A 73 -11.40 7.17 -13.33
N ILE A 74 -11.68 6.25 -12.42
CA ILE A 74 -10.77 5.13 -12.09
C ILE A 74 -10.45 4.31 -13.36
N MET A 75 -11.43 4.15 -14.26
CA MET A 75 -11.24 3.43 -15.52
C MET A 75 -10.30 4.16 -16.47
N ASP A 76 -10.42 5.49 -16.58
CA ASP A 76 -9.52 6.30 -17.40
C ASP A 76 -8.07 6.20 -16.90
N SER A 77 -7.87 6.29 -15.58
CA SER A 77 -6.55 6.11 -14.97
C SER A 77 -5.98 4.71 -15.21
N THR A 78 -6.83 3.69 -15.19
CA THR A 78 -6.46 2.30 -15.49
C THR A 78 -6.03 2.13 -16.95
N LEU A 79 -6.80 2.67 -17.88
CA LEU A 79 -6.48 2.63 -19.31
C LEU A 79 -5.21 3.43 -19.62
N ASN A 80 -5.03 4.59 -18.99
CA ASN A 80 -3.79 5.37 -19.12
C ASN A 80 -2.57 4.58 -18.63
N CYS A 81 -2.66 3.88 -17.50
CA CYS A 81 -1.57 3.05 -17.00
C CYS A 81 -1.21 1.92 -17.98
N ARG A 82 -2.20 1.35 -18.68
CA ARG A 82 -1.98 0.26 -19.66
C ARG A 82 -1.38 0.75 -20.97
N ALA A 83 -1.79 1.91 -21.46
CA ALA A 83 -1.33 2.44 -22.74
C ALA A 83 -0.07 3.30 -22.62
N ASN A 84 0.10 4.01 -21.50
CA ASN A 84 1.12 5.04 -21.30
C ASN A 84 1.94 4.74 -20.03
N GLY A 85 1.78 5.55 -18.99
CA GLY A 85 2.35 5.36 -17.68
C GLY A 85 1.59 6.18 -16.65
N SER A 86 1.50 5.67 -15.42
CA SER A 86 0.82 6.31 -14.30
C SER A 86 1.71 6.27 -13.07
N LEU A 87 1.72 7.38 -12.31
CA LEU A 87 2.42 7.50 -11.04
C LEU A 87 1.42 7.37 -9.89
N PHE A 88 1.71 6.47 -8.95
CA PHE A 88 0.89 6.21 -7.78
C PHE A 88 1.66 6.63 -6.52
N ASP A 89 1.01 7.39 -5.65
CA ASP A 89 1.49 7.59 -4.28
C ASP A 89 1.11 6.37 -3.45
N VAL A 90 2.11 5.56 -3.10
CA VAL A 90 1.96 4.40 -2.22
C VAL A 90 2.74 4.58 -0.92
N SER A 91 3.00 5.84 -0.52
CA SER A 91 3.76 6.19 0.68
C SER A 91 3.08 5.81 2.00
N HIS A 92 1.83 5.38 1.95
CA HIS A 92 1.12 4.79 3.08
C HIS A 92 1.63 3.37 3.42
N MET A 93 2.31 2.69 2.48
CA MET A 93 3.01 1.43 2.76
C MET A 93 4.17 1.65 3.72
N CYS A 94 4.56 0.59 4.43
CA CYS A 94 5.60 0.67 5.44
C CYS A 94 6.90 0.08 4.91
N GLY A 95 7.86 0.93 4.59
CA GLY A 95 9.23 0.54 4.29
C GLY A 95 10.05 0.33 5.57
N LEU A 96 10.81 -0.78 5.66
CA LEU A 96 11.75 -0.99 6.76
C LEU A 96 13.06 -1.61 6.29
N SER A 97 14.16 -1.23 6.93
CA SER A 97 15.46 -1.88 6.76
C SER A 97 15.75 -2.79 7.94
N LEU A 98 16.15 -4.04 7.68
CA LEU A 98 16.81 -4.92 8.65
C LEU A 98 18.31 -4.89 8.40
N GLN A 99 19.10 -4.66 9.44
CA GLN A 99 20.55 -4.53 9.35
C GLN A 99 21.24 -5.33 10.45
N GLY A 100 22.42 -5.88 10.17
CA GLY A 100 23.21 -6.66 11.12
C GLY A 100 23.71 -7.97 10.50
N ARG A 101 24.71 -8.61 11.13
CA ARG A 101 25.32 -9.84 10.60
C ARG A 101 24.34 -10.99 10.46
N GLN A 102 23.23 -10.95 11.20
CA GLN A 102 22.20 -11.98 11.19
C GLN A 102 20.85 -11.47 10.68
N ALA A 103 20.81 -10.36 9.94
CA ALA A 103 19.58 -9.81 9.37
C ALA A 103 18.84 -10.80 8.47
N ILE A 104 19.57 -11.49 7.58
CA ILE A 104 19.00 -12.51 6.68
C ILE A 104 18.50 -13.73 7.47
N PRO A 105 19.34 -14.42 8.29
CA PRO A 105 18.86 -15.55 9.10
C PRO A 105 17.68 -15.21 10.02
N PHE A 106 17.66 -14.00 10.57
CA PHE A 106 16.53 -13.53 11.37
C PHE A 106 15.26 -13.42 10.51
N LEU A 107 15.34 -12.78 9.35
CA LEU A 107 14.18 -12.60 8.49
C LEU A 107 13.63 -13.94 7.98
N GLU A 108 14.50 -14.84 7.54
CA GLU A 108 14.11 -16.19 7.08
C GLU A 108 13.47 -17.05 8.17
N SER A 109 13.62 -16.69 9.45
CA SER A 109 12.86 -17.34 10.53
C SER A 109 11.37 -16.93 10.56
N LEU A 110 11.00 -15.85 9.87
CA LEU A 110 9.65 -15.28 9.85
C LEU A 110 8.94 -15.46 8.50
N VAL A 111 9.71 -15.65 7.43
CA VAL A 111 9.20 -15.63 6.05
C VAL A 111 9.57 -16.88 5.27
N VAL A 112 8.86 -17.12 4.16
CA VAL A 112 9.06 -18.31 3.33
C VAL A 112 10.12 -18.17 2.22
N ALA A 113 10.52 -16.94 1.88
CA ALA A 113 11.53 -16.71 0.85
C ALA A 113 12.94 -17.09 1.33
N ASP A 114 13.71 -17.69 0.42
CA ASP A 114 15.16 -17.91 0.56
C ASP A 114 15.89 -16.61 0.18
N VAL A 115 16.05 -15.73 1.16
CA VAL A 115 16.70 -14.41 1.02
C VAL A 115 18.21 -14.57 0.91
N ALA A 116 18.79 -15.59 1.53
CA ALA A 116 20.21 -15.91 1.43
C ALA A 116 20.63 -16.26 0.00
N ALA A 117 19.78 -16.98 -0.74
CA ALA A 117 20.01 -17.32 -2.15
C ALA A 117 19.82 -16.15 -3.12
N LEU A 118 19.22 -15.03 -2.69
CA LEU A 118 19.11 -13.84 -3.54
C LEU A 118 20.50 -13.25 -3.81
N LYS A 119 20.66 -12.76 -5.05
CA LYS A 119 21.81 -11.92 -5.38
C LYS A 119 21.65 -10.57 -4.72
N ASP A 120 22.76 -9.99 -4.29
CA ASP A 120 22.77 -8.61 -3.81
C ASP A 120 22.21 -7.68 -4.88
N GLY A 121 21.35 -6.75 -4.46
CA GLY A 121 20.61 -5.88 -5.37
C GLY A 121 19.44 -6.56 -6.08
N THR A 122 18.88 -7.65 -5.54
CA THR A 122 17.66 -8.27 -6.07
C THR A 122 16.62 -8.53 -4.98
N GLY A 123 15.36 -8.64 -5.39
CA GLY A 123 14.23 -8.89 -4.49
C GLY A 123 13.34 -10.08 -4.87
N SER A 124 12.43 -10.41 -3.96
CA SER A 124 11.41 -11.44 -4.13
C SER A 124 10.14 -11.07 -3.38
N LEU A 125 9.03 -11.68 -3.78
CA LEU A 125 7.84 -11.77 -2.93
C LEU A 125 8.07 -12.80 -1.83
N THR A 126 7.45 -12.57 -0.69
CA THR A 126 7.47 -13.48 0.46
C THR A 126 6.19 -13.36 1.25
N VAL A 127 6.01 -14.25 2.22
CA VAL A 127 4.87 -14.29 3.12
C VAL A 127 5.39 -14.46 4.54
N PHE A 128 4.93 -13.60 5.46
CA PHE A 128 5.12 -13.78 6.89
C PHE A 128 4.24 -14.92 7.39
N THR A 129 4.80 -15.80 8.21
CA THR A 129 4.08 -16.96 8.75
C THR A 129 4.02 -16.93 10.27
N ASN A 130 2.94 -17.47 10.82
CA ASN A 130 2.85 -17.73 12.25
C ASN A 130 3.44 -19.12 12.60
N ASP A 131 3.52 -19.43 13.89
CA ASP A 131 4.09 -20.70 14.40
C ASP A 131 3.38 -21.98 13.89
N LYS A 132 2.19 -21.84 13.30
CA LYS A 132 1.43 -22.96 12.71
C LYS A 132 1.56 -23.02 11.18
N GLY A 133 2.40 -22.18 10.57
CA GLY A 133 2.58 -22.06 9.13
C GLY A 133 1.45 -21.30 8.41
N GLY A 134 0.57 -20.62 9.15
CA GLY A 134 -0.49 -19.80 8.56
C GLY A 134 0.06 -18.45 8.08
N ALA A 135 -0.40 -17.99 6.92
CA ALA A 135 -0.02 -16.68 6.38
C ALA A 135 -0.55 -15.54 7.26
N ILE A 136 0.34 -14.60 7.62
CA ILE A 136 0.02 -13.38 8.36
C ILE A 136 -0.21 -12.23 7.39
N ASP A 137 0.74 -11.99 6.49
CA ASP A 137 0.70 -10.98 5.44
C ASP A 137 1.75 -11.31 4.37
N ASP A 138 1.55 -10.82 3.14
CA ASP A 138 2.57 -10.85 2.09
C ASP A 138 3.48 -9.62 2.15
N SER A 139 4.70 -9.75 1.61
CA SER A 139 5.68 -8.66 1.60
C SER A 139 6.61 -8.76 0.40
N VAL A 140 7.17 -7.63 0.00
CA VAL A 140 8.30 -7.58 -0.94
C VAL A 140 9.58 -7.41 -0.14
N VAL A 141 10.53 -8.30 -0.37
CA VAL A 141 11.88 -8.25 0.22
C VAL A 141 12.90 -7.90 -0.84
N THR A 142 13.90 -7.10 -0.50
CA THR A 142 15.05 -6.77 -1.34
C THR A 142 16.32 -7.02 -0.55
N LYS A 143 17.20 -7.89 -1.06
CA LYS A 143 18.54 -8.08 -0.49
C LYS A 143 19.43 -6.95 -0.98
N VAL A 144 19.72 -5.97 -0.11
CA VAL A 144 20.64 -4.88 -0.43
C VAL A 144 22.08 -5.41 -0.42
N ASN A 145 22.42 -6.17 0.62
CA ASN A 145 23.63 -6.99 0.74
C ASN A 145 23.47 -8.03 1.86
N ASP A 146 24.51 -8.82 2.15
CA ASP A 146 24.50 -9.86 3.20
C ASP A 146 24.16 -9.37 4.62
N HIS A 147 24.20 -8.05 4.88
CA HIS A 147 23.95 -7.46 6.18
C HIS A 147 22.85 -6.39 6.17
N HIS A 148 22.15 -6.23 5.04
CA HIS A 148 21.07 -5.26 4.89
C HIS A 148 19.99 -5.81 3.96
N VAL A 149 18.79 -5.94 4.52
CA VAL A 149 17.59 -6.30 3.78
C VAL A 149 16.59 -5.15 3.89
N TYR A 150 15.93 -4.79 2.79
CA TYR A 150 14.83 -3.84 2.78
C TYR A 150 13.51 -4.57 2.54
N LEU A 151 12.47 -4.21 3.28
CA LEU A 151 11.13 -4.77 3.17
C LEU A 151 10.09 -3.69 2.99
N VAL A 152 9.01 -4.05 2.29
CA VAL A 152 7.78 -3.26 2.21
C VAL A 152 6.65 -4.13 2.73
N VAL A 153 5.94 -3.65 3.76
CA VAL A 153 4.74 -4.31 4.32
C VAL A 153 3.49 -3.48 4.05
N ASN A 154 2.35 -4.16 3.96
CA ASN A 154 1.09 -3.53 3.58
C ASN A 154 0.62 -2.53 4.64
N ALA A 155 0.05 -1.41 4.20
CA ALA A 155 -0.39 -0.34 5.09
C ALA A 155 -1.41 -0.81 6.14
N GLY A 156 -2.37 -1.66 5.73
CA GLY A 156 -3.42 -2.18 6.61
C GLY A 156 -2.92 -3.22 7.62
N CYS A 157 -1.77 -3.84 7.36
CA CYS A 157 -1.16 -4.84 8.23
C CYS A 157 0.02 -4.29 9.04
N ARG A 158 0.47 -3.06 8.75
CA ARG A 158 1.63 -2.40 9.35
C ARG A 158 1.79 -2.65 10.85
N ASP A 159 0.79 -2.30 11.66
CA ASP A 159 0.93 -2.37 13.12
C ASP A 159 1.07 -3.83 13.60
N LYS A 160 0.33 -4.76 12.97
CA LYS A 160 0.39 -6.19 13.25
C LYS A 160 1.74 -6.77 12.84
N ASP A 161 2.24 -6.43 11.65
CA ASP A 161 3.48 -6.98 11.11
C ASP A 161 4.69 -6.43 11.86
N LEU A 162 4.69 -5.14 12.18
CA LEU A 162 5.74 -4.54 13.01
C LEU A 162 5.76 -5.15 14.41
N ALA A 163 4.59 -5.37 15.04
CA ALA A 163 4.53 -6.06 16.32
C ALA A 163 5.09 -7.50 16.25
N HIS A 164 4.76 -8.23 15.19
CA HIS A 164 5.27 -9.58 14.96
C HIS A 164 6.80 -9.58 14.77
N ILE A 165 7.33 -8.76 13.86
CA ILE A 165 8.77 -8.64 13.63
C ILE A 165 9.49 -8.20 14.91
N GLY A 166 8.95 -7.21 15.62
CA GLY A 166 9.55 -6.66 16.84
C GLY A 166 9.64 -7.68 17.98
N ALA A 167 8.56 -8.44 18.23
CA ALA A 167 8.54 -9.46 19.28
C ALA A 167 9.57 -10.58 19.02
N HIS A 168 9.66 -11.04 17.77
CA HIS A 168 10.64 -12.05 17.38
C HIS A 168 12.07 -11.49 17.41
N MET A 169 12.26 -10.23 17.01
CA MET A 169 13.56 -9.54 17.06
C MET A 169 14.07 -9.43 18.50
N GLU A 170 13.22 -9.01 19.44
CA GLU A 170 13.59 -8.91 20.86
C GLU A 170 14.03 -10.27 21.41
N ALA A 171 13.27 -11.34 21.10
CA ALA A 171 13.62 -12.70 21.49
C ALA A 171 14.94 -13.18 20.86
N PHE A 172 15.21 -12.80 19.61
CA PHE A 172 16.44 -13.12 18.89
C PHE A 172 17.65 -12.40 19.49
N GLN A 173 17.53 -11.10 19.78
CA GLN A 173 18.57 -10.27 20.41
C GLN A 173 18.88 -10.74 21.84
N LYS A 174 17.88 -11.15 22.63
CA LYS A 174 18.09 -11.73 23.99
C LYS A 174 18.98 -12.98 23.97
N LYS A 175 19.04 -13.70 22.85
CA LYS A 175 19.91 -14.86 22.64
C LYS A 175 21.30 -14.48 22.08
N GLY A 176 21.62 -13.19 22.00
CA GLY A 176 22.86 -12.67 21.44
C GLY A 176 22.82 -12.41 19.93
N GLY A 177 21.62 -12.42 19.32
CA GLY A 177 21.46 -12.20 17.89
C GLY A 177 21.75 -10.76 17.44
N ASP A 178 22.45 -10.61 16.32
CA ASP A 178 22.84 -9.32 15.73
C ASP A 178 21.93 -8.91 14.56
N VAL A 179 20.85 -8.21 14.90
CA VAL A 179 19.93 -7.59 13.94
C VAL A 179 19.33 -6.33 14.58
N LYS A 180 19.07 -5.31 13.78
CA LYS A 180 18.31 -4.11 14.13
C LYS A 180 17.40 -3.76 12.97
N TRP A 181 16.29 -3.09 13.26
CA TRP A 181 15.46 -2.50 12.21
C TRP A 181 15.51 -0.97 12.22
N HIS A 182 15.13 -0.38 11.09
CA HIS A 182 14.76 1.03 10.99
C HIS A 182 13.50 1.12 10.12
N VAL A 183 12.44 1.70 10.64
CA VAL A 183 11.19 1.94 9.91
C VAL A 183 11.29 3.31 9.24
N HIS A 184 11.08 3.35 7.93
CA HIS A 184 11.35 4.52 7.09
C HIS A 184 10.13 5.45 6.95
N ASP A 185 9.59 5.92 8.07
CA ASP A 185 8.46 6.88 8.06
C ASP A 185 8.86 8.25 7.49
N GLU A 186 10.16 8.53 7.42
CA GLU A 186 10.70 9.72 6.79
C GLU A 186 10.74 9.65 5.24
N ARG A 187 10.39 8.50 4.64
CA ARG A 187 10.47 8.30 3.18
C ARG A 187 9.08 8.21 2.55
N SER A 188 8.99 8.70 1.32
CA SER A 188 7.85 8.44 0.43
C SER A 188 8.13 7.23 -0.45
N LEU A 189 7.08 6.52 -0.86
CA LEU A 189 7.15 5.42 -1.81
C LEU A 189 6.23 5.73 -2.99
N LEU A 190 6.81 5.81 -4.18
CA LEU A 190 6.09 6.08 -5.41
C LEU A 190 6.22 4.89 -6.36
N ALA A 191 5.11 4.51 -6.99
CA ALA A 191 5.11 3.48 -8.02
C ALA A 191 4.84 4.13 -9.38
N LEU A 192 5.81 4.08 -10.28
CA LEU A 192 5.64 4.50 -11.68
C LEU A 192 5.45 3.26 -12.54
N GLN A 193 4.25 3.09 -13.09
CA GLN A 193 3.81 1.86 -13.75
C GLN A 193 3.33 2.12 -15.18
N GLY A 194 3.47 1.13 -16.06
CA GLY A 194 3.04 1.20 -17.47
C GLY A 194 4.20 1.14 -18.48
N PRO A 195 3.90 0.92 -19.77
CA PRO A 195 4.92 0.75 -20.81
C PRO A 195 5.89 1.94 -20.95
N LEU A 196 5.46 3.16 -20.61
CA LEU A 196 6.30 4.36 -20.65
C LEU A 196 7.01 4.67 -19.32
N ALA A 197 6.87 3.84 -18.27
CA ALA A 197 7.47 4.09 -16.97
C ALA A 197 8.99 4.24 -17.02
N ALA A 198 9.71 3.22 -17.49
CA ALA A 198 11.17 3.26 -17.58
C ALA A 198 11.70 4.33 -18.56
N PRO A 199 11.15 4.48 -19.79
CA PRO A 199 11.55 5.57 -20.68
C PRO A 199 11.36 6.96 -20.08
N THR A 200 10.27 7.19 -19.34
CA THR A 200 10.00 8.48 -18.69
C THR A 200 10.98 8.73 -17.55
N LEU A 201 11.20 7.74 -16.69
CA LEU A 201 12.12 7.86 -15.56
C LEU A 201 13.58 8.02 -15.99
N GLN A 202 13.97 7.42 -17.12
CA GLN A 202 15.32 7.51 -17.68
C GLN A 202 15.75 8.97 -17.92
N LEU A 203 14.82 9.88 -18.22
CA LEU A 203 15.10 11.30 -18.42
C LEU A 203 15.59 12.01 -17.15
N LEU A 204 15.34 11.41 -15.98
CA LEU A 204 15.64 11.99 -14.67
C LEU A 204 16.84 11.33 -13.98
N THR A 205 17.49 10.34 -14.59
CA THR A 205 18.62 9.64 -13.99
C THR A 205 19.71 9.34 -15.01
N LYS A 206 20.96 9.24 -14.53
CA LYS A 206 22.12 8.82 -15.33
C LYS A 206 22.23 7.29 -15.40
N GLU A 207 21.53 6.56 -14.54
CA GLU A 207 21.54 5.10 -14.54
C GLU A 207 20.82 4.58 -15.79
N ASP A 208 21.41 3.59 -16.48
CA ASP A 208 20.79 2.95 -17.64
C ASP A 208 19.71 1.95 -17.20
N LEU A 209 18.46 2.39 -17.19
CA LEU A 209 17.31 1.62 -16.74
C LEU A 209 16.96 0.46 -17.69
N SER A 210 17.48 0.47 -18.93
CA SER A 210 17.29 -0.66 -19.85
C SER A 210 18.01 -1.92 -19.39
N LYS A 211 19.03 -1.77 -18.54
CA LYS A 211 19.81 -2.87 -17.95
C LYS A 211 19.27 -3.36 -16.61
N MET A 212 18.18 -2.78 -16.12
CA MET A 212 17.57 -3.16 -14.85
C MET A 212 16.44 -4.15 -15.13
N TYR A 213 16.56 -5.38 -14.66
CA TYR A 213 15.59 -6.46 -14.86
C TYR A 213 14.57 -6.52 -13.72
N PHE A 214 13.54 -7.34 -13.89
CA PHE A 214 12.52 -7.53 -12.85
C PHE A 214 13.16 -7.91 -11.51
N SER A 215 12.69 -7.29 -10.43
CA SER A 215 13.21 -7.41 -9.07
C SER A 215 14.61 -6.87 -8.82
N ASP A 216 15.29 -6.27 -9.80
CA ASP A 216 16.55 -5.57 -9.53
C ASP A 216 16.30 -4.36 -8.62
N PHE A 217 17.29 -4.06 -7.80
CA PHE A 217 17.37 -2.94 -6.89
C PHE A 217 18.67 -2.15 -7.12
N LYS A 218 18.55 -0.82 -7.15
CA LYS A 218 19.70 0.09 -7.15
C LYS A 218 19.43 1.32 -6.29
N MET A 219 20.46 1.80 -5.62
CA MET A 219 20.47 3.17 -5.11
C MET A 219 20.97 4.09 -6.21
N ILE A 220 20.13 5.03 -6.65
CA ILE A 220 20.42 5.92 -7.77
C ILE A 220 20.09 7.37 -7.42
N ASP A 221 20.65 8.30 -8.19
CA ASP A 221 20.19 9.68 -8.22
C ASP A 221 19.04 9.83 -9.22
N ILE A 222 17.91 10.37 -8.76
CA ILE A 222 16.78 10.77 -9.61
C ILE A 222 16.61 12.27 -9.43
N ASN A 223 17.04 13.04 -10.42
CA ASN A 223 16.96 14.50 -10.46
C ASN A 223 17.53 15.18 -9.19
N GLY A 224 18.70 14.75 -8.74
CA GLY A 224 19.38 15.29 -7.55
C GLY A 224 18.90 14.70 -6.21
N SER A 225 17.98 13.74 -6.22
CA SER A 225 17.50 13.05 -5.03
C SER A 225 18.03 11.61 -4.99
N ALA A 226 18.61 11.21 -3.85
CA ALA A 226 19.01 9.83 -3.62
C ALA A 226 17.79 8.94 -3.40
N CYS A 227 17.60 7.95 -4.27
CA CYS A 227 16.42 7.10 -4.29
C CYS A 227 16.79 5.61 -4.27
N PHE A 228 15.96 4.83 -3.59
CA PHE A 228 15.93 3.38 -3.68
C PHE A 228 15.00 3.04 -4.84
N LEU A 229 15.55 2.56 -5.95
CA LEU A 229 14.78 2.13 -7.11
C LEU A 229 14.71 0.61 -7.16
N THR A 230 13.50 0.07 -7.32
CA THR A 230 13.26 -1.34 -7.64
C THR A 230 12.46 -1.43 -8.95
N ARG A 231 12.70 -2.47 -9.75
CA ARG A 231 11.85 -2.76 -10.91
C ARG A 231 10.77 -3.78 -10.53
N THR A 232 9.73 -3.26 -9.89
CA THR A 232 8.60 -4.01 -9.33
C THR A 232 7.28 -3.27 -9.59
N GLY A 233 6.14 -3.96 -9.52
CA GLY A 233 4.83 -3.36 -9.76
C GLY A 233 3.72 -4.38 -9.91
#